data_AF-A0A0L1JK29-F1
#
_entry.id   AF-A0A0L1JK29-F1
#
_cell.length_a   1.000
_cell.length_b   1.000
_cell.length_c   1.000
_cell.angle_alpha   90.00
_cell.angle_beta   90.00
_cell.angle_gamma   90.00
#
_symmetry.space_group_name_H-M   'P 1'
#
loop_
_entity.id
_entity.type
_entity.pdbx_description
1 polymer ?
#
loop_
_entity_poly.entity_id
_entity_poly.type
_entity_poly.pdbx_seq_one_letter_code
_entity_poly.pdbx_strand_id
1 'polypeptide(L)'
;MHSNKTATLKRLKRLEGQVRGVARMIEEDRYCVDILTQIAAVRAALKGVEKLVVDDHAAHCIEDALASGTPEDQRAKFLELIRLLEKARD
;
A
#
# COMPACT_ATOMS: atom_id res chain seq x y z
N MET A 1 -9.90 4.98 5.98
CA MET A 1 -9.22 3.87 6.69
C MET A 1 -9.94 3.48 7.95
N HIS A 2 -11.04 2.75 7.78
CA HIS A 2 -11.90 2.29 8.87
C HIS A 2 -11.83 0.76 9.06
N SER A 3 -11.86 -0.04 7.98
CA SER A 3 -11.92 -1.51 8.11
C SER A 3 -10.55 -2.19 8.18
N ASN A 4 -9.52 -1.65 7.52
CA ASN A 4 -8.21 -2.33 7.41
C ASN A 4 -7.08 -1.72 8.25
N LYS A 5 -7.35 -0.69 9.05
CA LYS A 5 -6.33 0.09 9.78
C LYS A 5 -5.36 -0.79 10.60
N THR A 6 -5.88 -1.68 11.44
CA THR A 6 -5.04 -2.54 12.30
C THR A 6 -4.19 -3.51 11.48
N ALA A 7 -4.76 -4.10 10.44
CA ALA A 7 -4.05 -5.02 9.55
C ALA A 7 -2.93 -4.31 8.76
N THR A 8 -3.22 -3.13 8.23
CA THR A 8 -2.27 -2.25 7.53
C THR A 8 -1.10 -1.88 8.44
N LEU A 9 -1.38 -1.41 9.66
CA LEU A 9 -0.35 -1.07 10.64
C LEU A 9 0.51 -2.28 11.04
N LYS A 10 -0.10 -3.47 11.20
CA LYS A 10 0.66 -4.70 11.50
C LYS A 10 1.63 -5.06 10.36
N ARG A 11 1.22 -4.91 9.10
CA ARG A 11 2.09 -5.14 7.94
C ARG A 11 3.23 -4.11 7.86
N LEU A 12 2.94 -2.84 8.10
CA LEU A 12 3.95 -1.78 8.16
C LEU A 12 5.01 -2.03 9.25
N LYS A 13 4.60 -2.46 10.46
CA LYS A 13 5.55 -2.84 11.52
C LYS A 13 6.47 -3.99 11.12
N ARG A 14 5.94 -4.96 10.35
CA ARG A 14 6.76 -6.05 9.80
C ARG A 14 7.76 -5.55 8.75
N LEU A 15 7.30 -4.67 7.85
CA LEU A 15 8.14 -4.02 6.85
C LEU A 15 9.29 -3.24 7.48
N GLU A 16 9.03 -2.47 8.55
CA GLU A 16 10.07 -1.76 9.31
C GLU A 16 11.15 -2.74 9.82
N GLY A 17 10.74 -3.88 10.36
CA GLY A 17 11.66 -4.94 10.77
C GLY A 17 12.47 -5.52 9.61
N GLN A 18 11.86 -5.72 8.44
CA GLN A 18 12.56 -6.21 7.25
C GLN A 18 13.58 -5.20 6.73
N VAL A 19 13.23 -3.91 6.69
CA VAL A 19 14.14 -2.83 6.28
C VAL A 19 15.34 -2.72 7.23
N ARG A 20 15.11 -2.79 8.55
CA ARG A 20 16.20 -2.89 9.53
C ARG A 20 17.07 -4.13 9.30
N GLY A 21 16.44 -5.25 8.94
CA GLY A 21 17.15 -6.47 8.58
C GLY A 21 18.10 -6.26 7.39
N VAL A 22 17.60 -5.63 6.31
CA VAL A 22 18.43 -5.28 5.14
C VAL A 22 19.61 -4.38 5.52
N ALA A 23 19.38 -3.35 6.34
CA ALA A 23 20.46 -2.48 6.81
C ALA A 23 21.55 -3.27 7.56
N ARG A 24 21.16 -4.17 8.46
CA ARG A 24 22.10 -5.05 9.16
C ARG A 24 22.85 -5.99 8.21
N MET A 25 22.19 -6.54 7.20
CA MET A 25 22.87 -7.39 6.21
C MET A 25 23.97 -6.61 5.46
N ILE A 26 23.78 -5.32 5.22
CA ILE A 26 24.80 -4.44 4.62
C ILE A 26 25.93 -4.17 5.61
N GLU A 27 25.62 -3.86 6.87
CA GLU A 27 26.62 -3.66 7.93
C GLU A 27 27.48 -4.91 8.19
N GLU A 28 26.91 -6.10 7.98
CA GLU A 28 27.57 -7.40 8.13
C GLU A 28 28.27 -7.88 6.83
N ASP A 29 28.39 -7.03 5.80
CA ASP A 29 29.00 -7.34 4.50
C ASP A 29 28.45 -8.64 3.86
N ARG A 30 27.15 -8.89 4.02
CA ARG A 30 26.51 -10.10 3.48
C ARG A 30 26.50 -10.13 1.96
N TYR A 31 26.40 -11.33 1.41
CA TYR A 31 26.38 -11.56 -0.02
C TYR A 31 25.27 -10.78 -0.72
N CYS A 32 25.63 -10.07 -1.80
CA CYS A 32 24.75 -9.12 -2.46
C CYS A 32 23.44 -9.76 -2.97
N VAL A 33 23.47 -11.03 -3.39
CA VAL A 33 22.27 -11.74 -3.86
C VAL A 33 21.26 -11.94 -2.73
N ASP A 34 21.71 -12.20 -1.51
CA ASP A 34 20.83 -12.33 -0.34
C ASP A 34 20.17 -10.98 -0.01
N ILE A 35 20.95 -9.90 -0.08
CA ILE A 35 20.47 -8.54 0.15
C ILE A 35 19.40 -8.17 -0.90
N LEU A 36 19.69 -8.42 -2.17
CA LEU A 36 18.74 -8.18 -3.27
C LEU A 36 17.46 -9.01 -3.09
N THR A 37 17.58 -10.26 -2.63
CA THR A 37 16.43 -11.11 -2.32
C THR A 37 15.57 -10.52 -1.21
N GLN A 38 16.17 -10.00 -0.13
CA GLN A 38 15.40 -9.34 0.93
C GLN A 38 14.79 -8.02 0.49
N ILE A 39 15.48 -7.22 -0.33
CA ILE A 39 14.90 -6.01 -0.93
C ILE A 39 13.68 -6.37 -1.79
N ALA A 40 13.74 -7.44 -2.59
CA ALA A 40 12.59 -7.90 -3.36
C ALA A 40 11.41 -8.30 -2.46
N ALA A 41 11.69 -8.97 -1.33
CA ALA A 41 10.66 -9.31 -0.34
C ALA A 41 10.02 -8.07 0.31
N VAL A 42 10.81 -7.03 0.61
CA VAL A 42 10.31 -5.74 1.11
C VAL A 42 9.40 -5.07 0.09
N ARG A 43 9.83 -5.01 -1.19
CA ARG A 43 9.01 -4.44 -2.28
C ARG A 43 7.67 -5.16 -2.43
N ALA A 44 7.68 -6.49 -2.42
CA ALA A 44 6.45 -7.29 -2.53
C ALA A 44 5.51 -7.05 -1.33
N ALA A 45 6.06 -6.97 -0.11
CA ALA A 45 5.27 -6.67 1.08
C ALA A 45 4.69 -5.24 1.06
N LEU A 46 5.45 -4.26 0.53
CA LEU A 46 4.97 -2.88 0.39
C LEU A 46 3.83 -2.79 -0.64
N LYS A 47 3.93 -3.47 -1.78
CA LYS A 47 2.84 -3.57 -2.77
C LYS A 47 1.56 -4.17 -2.15
N GLY A 48 1.71 -5.13 -1.23
CA GLY A 48 0.59 -5.68 -0.47
C GLY A 48 -0.05 -4.71 0.53
N VAL A 49 0.70 -3.71 1.03
CA VAL A 49 0.17 -2.63 1.88
C VAL A 49 -0.55 -1.59 1.03
N GLU A 50 0.05 -1.19 -0.08
CA GLU A 50 -0.54 -0.25 -1.04
C GLU A 50 -1.91 -0.74 -1.52
N LYS A 51 -2.03 -2.02 -1.89
CA LYS A 51 -3.31 -2.61 -2.26
C LYS A 51 -4.38 -2.46 -1.17
N LEU A 52 -4.03 -2.70 0.11
CA LEU A 52 -5.01 -2.52 1.20
C LEU A 52 -5.50 -1.08 1.33
N VAL A 53 -4.63 -0.11 1.10
CA VAL A 53 -4.96 1.30 1.21
C VAL A 53 -5.87 1.72 0.06
N VAL A 54 -5.59 1.23 -1.16
CA VAL A 54 -6.45 1.47 -2.33
C VAL A 54 -7.81 0.79 -2.17
N ASP A 55 -7.84 -0.48 -1.73
CA ASP A 55 -9.08 -1.22 -1.49
C ASP A 55 -9.96 -0.51 -0.44
N ASP A 56 -9.37 0.01 0.64
CA ASP A 56 -10.09 0.76 1.69
C ASP A 56 -10.60 2.12 1.15
N HIS A 57 -9.79 2.84 0.36
CA HIS A 57 -10.23 4.08 -0.27
C HIS A 57 -11.36 3.86 -1.27
N ALA A 58 -11.27 2.81 -2.10
CA ALA A 58 -12.30 2.45 -3.06
C ALA A 58 -13.64 2.15 -2.38
N ALA A 59 -13.63 1.36 -1.31
CA ALA A 59 -14.83 1.04 -0.55
C ALA A 59 -15.51 2.30 0.00
N HIS A 60 -14.75 3.19 0.64
CA HIS A 60 -15.30 4.38 1.29
C HIS A 60 -15.71 5.48 0.30
N CYS A 61 -14.87 5.80 -0.69
CA CYS A 61 -15.18 6.89 -1.62
C CYS A 61 -16.34 6.55 -2.58
N ILE A 62 -16.57 5.27 -2.87
CA ILE A 62 -17.75 4.84 -3.65
C ILE A 62 -19.00 4.92 -2.78
N GLU A 63 -18.96 4.43 -1.54
CA GLU A 63 -20.10 4.54 -0.60
C GLU A 63 -20.49 6.00 -0.36
N ASP A 64 -19.53 6.89 -0.11
CA ASP A 64 -19.77 8.31 0.12
C ASP A 64 -20.32 9.02 -1.14
N ALA A 65 -19.77 8.71 -2.32
CA ALA A 65 -20.24 9.28 -3.59
C ALA A 65 -21.69 8.88 -3.89
N LEU A 66 -22.05 7.62 -3.65
CA LEU A 66 -23.41 7.11 -3.81
C LEU A 66 -24.39 7.74 -2.80
N ALA A 67 -23.92 8.08 -1.60
CA ALA A 67 -24.76 8.59 -0.52
C ALA A 67 -24.99 10.12 -0.52
N SER A 68 -24.07 10.92 -1.10
CA SER A 68 -24.02 12.37 -0.77
C SER A 68 -23.89 13.36 -1.94
N GLY A 69 -23.74 12.90 -3.19
CA GLY A 69 -23.31 13.77 -4.30
C GLY A 69 -24.31 14.02 -5.42
N THR A 70 -24.12 15.13 -6.15
CA THR A 70 -24.65 15.32 -7.51
C THR A 70 -23.95 14.36 -8.50
N PRO A 71 -24.51 14.12 -9.70
CA PRO A 71 -23.84 13.31 -10.73
C PRO A 71 -22.41 13.77 -11.04
N GLU A 72 -22.15 15.08 -10.98
CA GLU A 72 -20.82 15.67 -11.15
C GLU A 72 -19.85 15.27 -10.03
N ASP A 73 -20.28 15.31 -8.77
CA ASP A 73 -19.46 14.93 -7.62
C ASP A 73 -19.10 13.45 -7.64
N GLN A 74 -20.07 12.60 -8.01
CA GLN A 74 -19.88 11.18 -8.20
C GLN A 74 -18.83 10.89 -9.26
N ARG A 75 -18.91 11.60 -10.40
CA ARG A 75 -17.94 11.46 -11.50
C ARG A 75 -16.54 11.91 -11.08
N ALA A 76 -16.41 12.99 -10.33
CA ALA A 76 -15.12 13.47 -9.82
C ALA A 76 -14.47 12.44 -8.88
N LYS A 77 -15.24 11.87 -7.94
CA LYS A 77 -14.77 10.83 -7.02
C LYS A 77 -14.37 9.54 -7.73
N PHE A 78 -15.12 9.14 -8.76
CA PHE A 78 -14.77 7.99 -9.57
C PHE A 78 -13.45 8.18 -10.35
N LEU A 79 -13.23 9.37 -10.91
CA LEU A 79 -11.97 9.70 -11.61
C LEU A 79 -10.77 9.76 -10.65
N GLU A 80 -10.97 10.23 -9.42
CA GLU A 80 -9.95 10.19 -8.36
C GLU A 80 -9.52 8.74 -8.08
N LEU A 81 -10.49 7.82 -7.96
CA LEU A 81 -10.22 6.40 -7.73
C LEU A 81 -9.44 5.75 -8.89
N ILE A 82 -9.81 6.03 -10.15
CA ILE A 82 -9.07 5.51 -11.31
C ILE A 82 -7.60 5.91 -11.26
N ARG A 83 -7.31 7.18 -10.95
CA ARG A 83 -5.93 7.68 -10.85
C ARG A 83 -5.13 6.99 -9.74
N LEU A 84 -5.78 6.64 -8.62
CA LEU A 84 -5.13 5.92 -7.54
C LEU A 84 -4.83 4.47 -7.92
N LEU A 85 -5.74 3.82 -8.65
CA LEU A 85 -5.53 2.46 -9.19
C LEU A 85 -4.40 2.41 -10.22
N GLU A 86 -4.26 3.44 -11.06
CA GLU A 86 -3.14 3.56 -12.00
C GLU A 86 -1.81 3.64 -11.26
N LYS A 87 -1.71 4.47 -10.21
CA LYS A 87 -0.49 4.61 -9.40
C LYS A 87 -0.08 3.34 -8.68
N ALA A 88 -1.06 2.54 -8.23
CA ALA A 88 -0.81 1.29 -7.51
C ALA A 88 -0.47 0.08 -8.41
N ARG A 89 -0.56 0.26 -9.74
CA ARG A 89 -0.30 -0.82 -10.70
C ARG A 89 1.20 -1.00 -10.97
N ASP A 90 1.97 0.07 -10.93
CA ASP A 90 3.40 0.11 -11.25
C ASP A 90 4.30 -0.43 -10.10
#